data_AF-A0A353RK80-F1
#
_entry.id   AF-A0A353RK80-F1
#
_cell.length_a   1.000
_cell.length_b   1.000
_cell.length_c   1.000
_cell.angle_alpha   90.00
_cell.angle_beta   90.00
_cell.angle_gamma   90.00
#
_symmetry.space_group_name_H-M   'P 1'
#
loop_
_entity.id
_entity.type
_entity.pdbx_description
1 polymer ?
#
loop_
_entity_poly.entity_id
_entity_poly.type
_entity_poly.pdbx_seq_one_letter_code
_entity_poly.pdbx_strand_id
1 'polypeptide(L)'
;ICEVVESNDTWARDHGAISIFYDERPTVIDFGFNAWGLKFGAHFDNQITGKLYHAGVFTPATAYRNRLNFILEGGSVETDGRGTLLTTTSCLMAPNRNQPMSRDQIESFLKSTLGVERVLWLDHGYLAGDDTDNHIDT
;
A
#
# COMPACT_ATOMS: atom_id res chain seq x y z
N ILE A 1 -9.74 20.95 -10.07
CA ILE A 1 -10.27 19.73 -10.72
C ILE A 1 -11.19 19.05 -9.70
N CYS A 2 -12.36 18.56 -10.13
CA CYS A 2 -13.30 17.84 -9.29
C CYS A 2 -13.65 16.56 -10.04
N GLU A 3 -13.25 15.41 -9.51
CA GLU A 3 -13.40 14.11 -10.14
C GLU A 3 -14.39 13.25 -9.35
N VAL A 4 -15.22 12.49 -10.08
CA VAL A 4 -16.16 11.53 -9.50
C VAL A 4 -15.69 10.13 -9.84
N VAL A 5 -15.35 9.36 -8.82
CA VAL A 5 -14.87 7.98 -8.94
C VAL A 5 -15.68 7.09 -8.00
N GLU A 6 -16.17 5.97 -8.53
CA GLU A 6 -16.86 4.95 -7.74
C GLU A 6 -15.89 4.30 -6.73
N SER A 7 -16.40 4.00 -5.54
CA SER A 7 -15.69 3.24 -4.50
C SER A 7 -16.61 2.15 -3.93
N ASN A 8 -16.01 1.11 -3.35
CA ASN A 8 -16.72 0.14 -2.53
C ASN A 8 -16.80 0.63 -1.08
N ASP A 9 -15.74 1.27 -0.59
CA ASP A 9 -15.68 1.78 0.78
C ASP A 9 -14.95 3.13 0.83
N THR A 10 -14.56 3.55 2.04
CA THR A 10 -14.10 4.90 2.37
C THR A 10 -12.64 4.94 2.85
N TRP A 11 -11.95 3.80 2.84
CA TRP A 11 -10.61 3.61 3.43
C TRP A 11 -9.48 4.03 2.49
N ALA A 12 -9.44 5.33 2.16
CA ALA A 12 -8.45 5.90 1.25
C ALA A 12 -6.99 5.68 1.68
N ARG A 13 -6.75 5.41 2.97
CA ARG A 13 -5.46 4.99 3.50
C ARG A 13 -4.96 3.69 2.85
N ASP A 14 -5.84 2.75 2.57
CA ASP A 14 -5.46 1.39 2.20
C ASP A 14 -5.49 1.12 0.70
N HIS A 15 -6.34 1.82 -0.05
CA HIS A 15 -6.41 1.71 -1.51
C HIS A 15 -5.78 2.89 -2.24
N GLY A 16 -5.31 3.92 -1.51
CA GLY A 16 -4.65 5.09 -2.08
C GLY A 16 -3.22 4.80 -2.52
N ALA A 17 -2.74 5.59 -3.48
CA ALA A 17 -1.38 5.49 -3.96
C ALA A 17 -0.35 5.83 -2.86
N ILE A 18 0.74 5.07 -2.79
CA ILE A 18 1.89 5.43 -1.95
C ILE A 18 2.79 6.41 -2.71
N SER A 19 3.08 7.56 -2.10
CA SER A 19 3.91 8.60 -2.72
C SER A 19 5.39 8.44 -2.33
N ILE A 20 6.29 8.54 -3.32
CA ILE A 20 7.74 8.55 -3.11
C ILE A 20 8.39 9.63 -3.98
N PHE A 21 9.66 9.93 -3.70
CA PHE A 21 10.55 10.57 -4.66
C PHE A 21 11.49 9.51 -5.24
N TYR A 22 11.51 9.40 -6.57
CA TYR A 22 12.44 8.54 -7.30
C TYR A 22 13.31 9.42 -8.18
N ASP A 23 14.61 9.49 -7.92
CA ASP A 23 15.55 10.43 -8.57
C ASP A 23 15.00 11.87 -8.60
N GLU A 24 14.60 12.38 -7.42
CA GLU A 24 13.97 13.71 -7.21
C GLU A 24 12.62 13.93 -7.91
N ARG A 25 12.10 12.93 -8.64
CA ARG A 25 10.80 13.01 -9.29
C ARG A 25 9.69 12.53 -8.36
N PRO A 26 8.63 13.35 -8.10
CA PRO A 26 7.47 12.88 -7.37
C PRO A 26 6.83 11.71 -8.13
N THR A 27 6.54 10.63 -7.43
CA THR A 27 6.02 9.40 -8.02
C THR A 27 4.94 8.84 -7.12
N VAL A 28 3.83 8.42 -7.72
CA VAL A 28 2.79 7.65 -7.04
C VAL A 28 2.88 6.19 -7.46
N ILE A 29 2.87 5.29 -6.49
CA ILE A 29 2.91 3.85 -6.68
C ILE A 29 1.50 3.32 -6.42
N ASP A 30 0.94 2.65 -7.42
CA ASP A 30 -0.38 2.03 -7.35
C ASP A 30 -0.22 0.55 -7.00
N PHE A 31 -0.37 0.23 -5.71
CA PHE A 31 -0.34 -1.15 -5.21
C PHE A 31 -1.71 -1.80 -5.33
N GLY A 32 -1.72 -3.13 -5.37
CA GLY A 32 -2.98 -3.87 -5.35
C GLY A 32 -3.65 -3.72 -3.98
N PHE A 33 -4.92 -3.36 -3.99
CA PHE A 33 -5.82 -3.43 -2.85
C PHE A 33 -6.87 -4.52 -3.09
N ASN A 34 -7.04 -5.41 -2.12
CA ASN A 34 -7.98 -6.52 -2.23
C ASN A 34 -8.93 -6.65 -1.03
N ALA A 35 -9.17 -5.54 -0.32
CA ALA A 35 -9.95 -5.48 0.91
C ALA A 35 -9.42 -6.44 1.98
N TRP A 36 -8.19 -6.17 2.41
CA TRP A 36 -7.51 -6.82 3.54
C TRP A 36 -7.54 -8.36 3.46
N GLY A 37 -7.18 -8.92 2.31
CA GLY A 37 -7.10 -10.36 2.11
C GLY A 37 -8.40 -11.00 1.61
N LEU A 38 -9.12 -10.30 0.72
CA LEU A 38 -10.38 -10.75 0.10
C LEU A 38 -11.54 -10.86 1.10
N LYS A 39 -11.50 -10.10 2.20
CA LYS A 39 -12.56 -10.10 3.21
C LYS A 39 -13.84 -9.40 2.71
N PHE A 40 -13.68 -8.44 1.80
CA PHE A 40 -14.78 -7.67 1.20
C PHE A 40 -14.60 -7.49 -0.32
N GLY A 41 -15.56 -6.84 -0.97
CA GLY A 41 -15.45 -6.46 -2.38
C GLY A 41 -14.61 -5.19 -2.56
N ALA A 42 -13.59 -5.23 -3.41
CA ALA A 42 -12.64 -4.12 -3.63
C ALA A 42 -12.51 -3.69 -5.11
N HIS A 43 -13.45 -4.10 -5.97
CA HIS A 43 -13.34 -3.95 -7.41
C HIS A 43 -13.33 -2.49 -7.87
N PHE A 44 -14.02 -1.58 -7.17
CA PHE A 44 -13.96 -0.15 -7.41
C PHE A 44 -12.77 0.50 -6.71
N ASP A 45 -12.51 0.15 -5.45
CA ASP A 45 -11.41 0.75 -4.65
C ASP A 45 -10.04 0.57 -5.32
N ASN A 46 -9.77 -0.65 -5.79
CA ASN A 46 -8.51 -0.99 -6.48
C ASN A 46 -8.32 -0.30 -7.85
N GLN A 47 -9.30 0.49 -8.30
CA GLN A 47 -9.20 1.28 -9.53
C GLN A 47 -9.05 2.78 -9.27
N ILE A 48 -9.22 3.24 -8.02
CA ILE A 48 -9.30 4.67 -7.70
C ILE A 48 -8.00 5.39 -8.10
N THR A 49 -6.85 4.87 -7.70
CA THR A 49 -5.55 5.49 -7.99
C THR A 49 -5.32 5.65 -9.48
N GLY A 50 -5.46 4.57 -10.27
CA GLY A 50 -5.35 4.63 -11.72
C GLY A 50 -6.34 5.61 -12.37
N LYS A 51 -7.61 5.61 -11.95
CA LYS A 51 -8.63 6.54 -12.46
C LYS A 51 -8.27 8.01 -12.16
N LEU A 52 -7.86 8.33 -10.93
CA LEU A 52 -7.45 9.68 -10.55
C LEU A 52 -6.19 10.13 -11.30
N TYR A 53 -5.23 9.22 -11.53
CA TYR A 53 -4.05 9.53 -12.32
C TYR A 53 -4.38 9.85 -13.77
N HIS A 54 -5.22 9.05 -14.42
CA HIS A 54 -5.64 9.29 -15.79
C HIS A 54 -6.55 10.53 -15.95
N ALA A 55 -7.27 10.91 -14.90
CA ALA A 55 -8.05 12.15 -14.85
C ALA A 55 -7.19 13.42 -14.67
N GLY A 56 -5.87 13.28 -14.49
CA GLY A 56 -4.96 14.43 -14.34
C GLY A 56 -5.05 15.12 -12.98
N VAL A 57 -5.45 14.39 -11.93
CA VAL A 57 -5.49 14.91 -10.55
C VAL A 57 -4.08 15.20 -10.03
N PHE A 58 -3.10 14.38 -10.40
CA PHE A 58 -1.70 14.62 -10.05
C PHE A 58 -1.05 15.62 -11.01
N THR A 59 -0.05 16.33 -10.52
CA THR A 59 0.68 17.30 -11.35
C THR A 59 1.35 16.59 -12.54
N PRO A 60 1.53 17.26 -13.69
CA PRO A 60 2.18 16.65 -14.86
C PRO A 60 3.60 16.11 -14.60
N ALA A 61 4.29 16.60 -13.55
CA ALA A 61 5.60 16.12 -13.15
C ALA A 61 5.55 14.75 -12.44
N THR A 62 4.41 14.40 -11.83
CA THR A 62 4.21 13.18 -11.06
C THR A 62 4.25 11.96 -11.96
N ALA A 63 5.18 11.03 -11.71
CA ALA A 63 5.20 9.74 -12.39
C ALA A 63 4.20 8.76 -11.75
N TYR A 64 3.71 7.82 -12.55
CA TYR A 64 2.90 6.70 -12.09
C TYR A 64 3.66 5.39 -12.22
N ARG A 65 3.69 4.59 -11.15
CA ARG A 65 4.26 3.24 -11.15
C ARG A 65 3.20 2.23 -10.77
N ASN A 66 2.81 1.40 -11.73
CA ASN A 66 1.90 0.30 -11.50
C ASN A 66 2.60 -0.84 -10.74
N ARG A 67 2.03 -1.22 -9.60
CA ARG A 67 2.40 -2.36 -8.75
C ARG A 67 1.17 -3.16 -8.30
N LEU A 68 0.12 -3.19 -9.13
CA LEU A 68 -1.13 -3.90 -8.85
C LEU A 68 -0.94 -5.42 -8.65
N ASN A 69 0.23 -5.96 -9.02
CA ASN A 69 0.61 -7.36 -8.83
C ASN A 69 1.20 -7.65 -7.43
N PHE A 70 1.27 -6.66 -6.54
CA PHE A 70 1.70 -6.81 -5.17
C PHE A 70 0.66 -6.17 -4.26
N ILE A 71 0.11 -6.94 -3.32
CA ILE A 71 -0.92 -6.46 -2.40
C ILE A 71 -0.25 -5.71 -1.25
N LEU A 72 -0.57 -4.44 -1.09
CA LEU A 72 -0.04 -3.62 -0.01
C LEU A 72 -0.98 -2.47 0.29
N GLU A 73 -1.45 -2.42 1.53
CA GLU A 73 -2.27 -1.34 2.05
C GLU A 73 -1.41 -0.27 2.72
N GLY A 74 -1.73 1.02 2.51
CA GLY A 74 -0.98 2.11 3.11
C GLY A 74 -1.02 2.14 4.64
N GLY A 75 -2.04 1.58 5.30
CA GLY A 75 -2.09 1.43 6.76
C GLY A 75 -1.17 0.32 7.30
N SER A 76 -0.71 -0.60 6.45
CA SER A 76 0.17 -1.70 6.86
C SER A 76 1.65 -1.32 7.00
N VAL A 77 2.03 -0.11 6.57
CA VAL A 77 3.41 0.36 6.53
C VAL A 77 3.53 1.79 7.01
N GLU A 78 4.57 2.07 7.79
CA GLU A 78 4.92 3.40 8.26
C GLU A 78 6.39 3.70 7.94
N THR A 79 6.74 4.95 7.65
CA THR A 79 8.13 5.32 7.36
C THR A 79 8.58 6.57 8.10
N ASP A 80 9.87 6.63 8.42
CA ASP A 80 10.53 7.81 8.95
C ASP A 80 11.02 8.79 7.86
N GLY A 81 10.89 8.43 6.58
CA GLY A 81 11.42 9.20 5.45
C GLY A 81 12.96 9.22 5.37
N ARG A 82 13.65 8.41 6.18
CA ARG A 82 15.11 8.35 6.33
C ARG A 82 15.65 6.94 6.13
N GLY A 83 14.95 6.12 5.36
CA GLY A 83 15.36 4.77 5.01
C GLY A 83 14.85 3.68 5.95
N THR A 84 13.99 3.99 6.93
CA THR A 84 13.33 2.97 7.76
C THR A 84 11.86 2.83 7.37
N LEU A 85 11.42 1.57 7.27
CA LEU A 85 10.01 1.17 7.26
C LEU A 85 9.69 0.41 8.54
N LEU A 86 8.49 0.59 9.08
CA LEU A 86 7.92 -0.18 10.18
C LEU A 86 6.64 -0.86 9.69
N THR A 87 6.45 -2.12 10.04
CA THR A 87 5.29 -2.92 9.65
C THR A 87 5.05 -4.06 10.65
N THR A 88 3.98 -4.83 10.45
CA THR A 88 3.65 -6.01 11.27
C THR A 88 3.77 -7.30 10.46
N THR A 89 4.30 -8.34 11.09
CA THR A 89 4.41 -9.67 10.47
C THR A 89 3.03 -10.27 10.21
N SER A 90 2.06 -10.04 11.10
CA SER A 90 0.70 -10.58 10.96
C SER A 90 -0.01 -10.08 9.71
N CYS A 91 0.20 -8.81 9.32
CA CYS A 91 -0.44 -8.24 8.15
C CYS A 91 0.26 -8.68 6.86
N LEU A 92 1.55 -8.38 6.69
CA LEU A 92 2.20 -8.61 5.39
C LEU A 92 2.39 -10.11 5.05
N MET A 93 2.34 -10.98 6.05
CA MET A 93 2.36 -12.44 5.85
C MET A 93 0.96 -13.08 5.87
N ALA A 94 -0.12 -12.29 6.05
CA ALA A 94 -1.48 -12.79 6.10
C ALA A 94 -1.86 -13.53 4.80
N PRO A 95 -2.70 -14.58 4.86
CA PRO A 95 -3.28 -15.22 3.69
C PRO A 95 -3.90 -14.21 2.71
N ASN A 96 -3.87 -14.54 1.43
CA ASN A 96 -4.40 -13.72 0.34
C ASN A 96 -3.72 -12.34 0.18
N ARG A 97 -2.52 -12.13 0.74
CA ARG A 97 -1.66 -11.01 0.39
C ARG A 97 -0.72 -11.44 -0.73
N ASN A 98 0.54 -11.74 -0.39
CA ASN A 98 1.60 -11.93 -1.37
C ASN A 98 2.13 -13.38 -1.41
N GLN A 99 1.32 -14.38 -1.04
CA GLN A 99 1.74 -15.78 -1.17
C GLN A 99 2.07 -16.12 -2.64
N PRO A 100 3.09 -16.97 -2.89
CA PRO A 100 3.89 -17.73 -1.90
C PRO A 100 5.17 -17.02 -1.45
N MET A 101 5.26 -15.68 -1.53
CA MET A 101 6.48 -14.96 -1.13
C MET A 101 6.79 -15.17 0.36
N SER A 102 8.06 -15.42 0.64
CA SER A 102 8.62 -15.40 1.98
C SER A 102 8.76 -13.97 2.51
N ARG A 103 8.94 -13.85 3.82
CA ARG A 103 9.22 -12.56 4.49
C ARG A 103 10.42 -11.85 3.87
N ASP A 104 11.51 -12.56 3.59
CA ASP A 104 12.73 -11.98 2.99
C ASP A 104 12.48 -11.47 1.56
N GLN A 105 11.63 -12.16 0.79
CA GLN A 105 11.24 -11.72 -0.55
C GLN A 105 10.35 -10.47 -0.50
N ILE A 106 9.41 -10.41 0.45
CA ILE A 106 8.57 -9.22 0.70
C ILE A 106 9.45 -8.05 1.14
N GLU A 107 10.34 -8.25 2.10
CA GLU A 107 11.27 -7.21 2.57
C GLU A 107 12.15 -6.69 1.43
N SER A 108 12.72 -7.59 0.62
CA SER A 108 13.53 -7.21 -0.55
C SER A 108 12.72 -6.39 -1.56
N PHE A 109 11.47 -6.79 -1.81
CA PHE A 109 10.58 -6.06 -2.69
C PHE A 109 10.27 -4.65 -2.14
N LEU A 110 9.95 -4.52 -0.85
CA LEU A 110 9.67 -3.24 -0.19
C LEU A 110 10.89 -2.31 -0.25
N LYS A 111 12.09 -2.82 0.07
CA LYS A 111 13.35 -2.04 -0.05
C LYS A 111 13.56 -1.52 -1.46
N SER A 112 13.43 -2.40 -2.46
CA SER A 112 13.64 -2.02 -3.86
C SER A 112 12.57 -1.06 -4.41
N THR A 113 11.34 -1.12 -3.90
CA THR A 113 10.21 -0.34 -4.43
C THR A 113 10.02 0.98 -3.72
N LEU A 114 10.20 1.01 -2.39
CA LEU A 114 9.99 2.19 -1.56
C LEU A 114 11.30 2.95 -1.24
N GLY A 115 12.46 2.39 -1.61
CA GLY A 115 13.77 3.02 -1.39
C GLY A 115 14.23 3.02 0.07
N VAL A 116 13.68 2.12 0.90
CA VAL A 116 14.07 1.97 2.30
C VAL A 116 15.29 1.06 2.42
N GLU A 117 16.11 1.29 3.44
CA GLU A 117 17.33 0.53 3.73
C GLU A 117 17.05 -0.63 4.70
N ARG A 118 16.12 -0.42 5.64
CA ARG A 118 15.76 -1.38 6.68
C ARG A 118 14.25 -1.44 6.90
N VAL A 119 13.76 -2.63 7.22
CA VAL A 119 12.37 -2.87 7.59
C VAL A 119 12.34 -3.42 9.02
N LEU A 120 11.59 -2.77 9.88
CA LEU A 120 11.32 -3.20 11.23
C LEU A 120 9.98 -3.95 11.24
N TRP A 121 10.01 -5.15 11.79
CA TRP A 121 8.86 -6.04 11.83
C TRP A 121 8.42 -6.22 13.28
N LEU A 122 7.18 -5.88 13.58
CA LEU A 122 6.56 -6.26 14.84
C LEU A 122 5.86 -7.60 14.68
N ASP A 123 6.25 -8.56 15.52
CA ASP A 123 5.64 -9.89 15.55
C ASP A 123 4.46 -9.99 16.53
N HIS A 124 4.21 -8.92 17.30
CA HIS A 124 3.18 -8.83 18.32
C HIS A 124 2.44 -7.49 18.29
N GLY A 125 1.18 -7.51 18.68
CA GLY A 125 0.25 -6.38 18.62
C GLY A 125 -1.09 -6.88 18.07
N TYR A 126 -2.19 -6.44 18.68
CA TYR A 126 -3.55 -6.79 18.28
C TYR A 126 -4.52 -5.77 18.86
N LEU A 127 -5.50 -5.38 18.06
CA LEU A 127 -6.63 -4.56 18.51
C LEU A 127 -7.92 -5.34 18.32
N ALA A 128 -8.71 -5.46 19.40
CA ALA A 128 -9.99 -6.16 19.33
C ALA A 128 -10.96 -5.42 18.40
N GLY A 129 -11.50 -6.14 17.41
CA GLY A 129 -12.37 -5.58 16.37
C GLY A 129 -11.63 -5.01 15.15
N ASP A 130 -10.30 -5.12 15.09
CA ASP A 130 -9.55 -4.87 13.87
C ASP A 130 -9.71 -6.02 12.88
N ASP A 131 -10.04 -5.66 11.63
CA ASP A 131 -10.20 -6.59 10.50
C ASP A 131 -9.08 -6.43 9.45
N THR A 132 -8.02 -5.67 9.75
CA THR A 132 -6.92 -5.35 8.81
C THR A 132 -5.71 -6.30 8.91
N ASP A 133 -5.76 -7.27 9.81
CA ASP A 133 -4.64 -8.19 10.16
C ASP A 133 -3.51 -7.51 10.98
N ASN A 134 -3.90 -6.59 11.86
CA ASN A 134 -3.05 -5.75 12.69
C ASN A 134 -2.18 -4.80 11.86
N HIS A 135 -2.82 -3.89 11.12
CA HIS A 135 -2.11 -2.76 10.53
C HIS A 135 -1.28 -2.01 11.58
N ILE A 136 -0.15 -1.45 11.14
CA ILE A 136 0.76 -0.71 12.02
C ILE A 136 0.19 0.67 12.42
N ASP A 137 -0.84 1.15 11.70
CA ASP A 137 -1.49 2.43 11.94
C ASP A 137 -2.59 2.40 13.03
N THR A 138 -2.74 1.28 13.74
CA THR A 138 -3.67 1.07 14.87
C THR A 138 -2.97 1.08 16.23
#